data_AF-A0A7S3BQ97-F1
#
_entry.id   AF-A0A7S3BQ97-F1
#
_cell.length_a   1.000
_cell.length_b   1.000
_cell.length_c   1.000
_cell.angle_alpha   90.00
_cell.angle_beta   90.00
_cell.angle_gamma   90.00
#
_symmetry.space_group_name_H-M   'P 1'
#
loop_
_entity.id
_entity.type
_entity.pdbx_description
1 polymer ?
#
loop_
_entity_poly.entity_id
_entity_poly.type
_entity_poly.pdbx_seq_one_letter_code
_entity_poly.pdbx_strand_id
1 'polypeptide(L)'
;GAAASEGAAGRVATLAASLHEAELASIQSYAAEGDNLMELLGQIKECDSVLAGMEEALGGFQSNLGAISTEIRSLQEQSVSLSVKLKNRKAAEAKLGELVEEIALPPELIDEILDAEVGDSYVDALQSLAKKLDFVSGSRKTDPRLAQAAAMDDVRPELEQLRVRAVQRLRDFLLGKFAQLKRPNTNIQILQQMLLKFRYFGNFLRRHGGESYPEVVEFYVSTMSGVLTGNFQTYIDALLALRGERIARGELLGAPEAEARRAAGGGAGGSGAAGDLFGKLTSALGG
;
A
#
# COMPACT_ATOMS: atom_id res chain seq x y z
N GLY A 1 87.70 -25.16 107.44
CA GLY A 1 87.24 -23.94 106.75
C GLY A 1 87.79 -23.82 105.34
N ALA A 2 89.10 -23.89 105.13
CA ALA A 2 89.72 -23.56 103.84
C ALA A 2 89.60 -24.63 102.72
N ALA A 3 89.71 -25.93 103.04
CA ALA A 3 89.75 -27.00 102.03
C ALA A 3 88.42 -27.22 101.24
N ALA A 4 87.27 -26.79 101.78
CA ALA A 4 85.98 -26.89 101.10
C ALA A 4 85.75 -25.76 100.08
N SER A 5 86.45 -24.62 100.24
CA SER A 5 86.34 -23.46 99.34
C SER A 5 87.15 -23.64 98.05
N GLU A 6 88.28 -24.34 98.12
CA GLU A 6 89.16 -24.62 96.99
C GLU A 6 88.54 -25.65 96.02
N GLY A 7 87.88 -26.69 96.55
CA GLY A 7 87.10 -27.64 95.74
C GLY A 7 85.77 -27.09 95.20
N ALA A 8 85.22 -26.01 95.78
CA ALA A 8 84.06 -25.31 95.22
C ALA A 8 84.47 -24.39 94.06
N ALA A 9 85.58 -23.66 94.19
CA ALA A 9 86.14 -22.84 93.11
C ALA A 9 86.56 -23.68 91.90
N GLY A 10 87.19 -24.84 92.12
CA GLY A 10 87.52 -25.78 91.04
C GLY A 10 86.28 -26.34 90.33
N ARG A 11 85.21 -26.66 91.07
CA ARG A 11 83.95 -27.13 90.49
C ARG A 11 83.20 -26.07 89.70
N VAL A 12 83.22 -24.82 90.16
CA VAL A 12 82.65 -23.67 89.43
C VAL A 12 83.44 -23.40 88.15
N ALA A 13 84.78 -23.51 88.19
CA ALA A 13 85.62 -23.38 87.00
C ALA A 13 85.37 -24.51 85.98
N THR A 14 85.24 -25.76 86.43
CA THR A 14 84.90 -26.88 85.54
C THR A 14 83.48 -26.80 85.00
N LEU A 15 82.53 -26.30 85.79
CA LEU A 15 81.14 -26.14 85.37
C LEU A 15 81.01 -24.96 84.39
N ALA A 16 81.73 -23.87 84.60
CA ALA A 16 81.83 -22.77 83.64
C ALA A 16 82.49 -23.21 82.33
N ALA A 17 83.55 -24.03 82.40
CA ALA A 17 84.18 -24.59 81.20
C ALA A 17 83.24 -25.54 80.43
N SER A 18 82.55 -26.43 81.15
CA SER A 18 81.54 -27.33 80.55
C SER A 18 80.35 -26.57 79.96
N LEU A 19 79.92 -25.48 80.61
CA LEU A 19 78.82 -24.64 80.13
C LEU A 19 79.26 -23.84 78.90
N HIS A 20 80.49 -23.34 78.88
CA HIS A 20 81.05 -22.67 77.72
C HIS A 20 81.27 -23.62 76.52
N GLU A 21 81.66 -24.86 76.79
CA GLU A 21 81.76 -25.93 75.79
C GLU A 21 80.38 -26.33 75.25
N ALA A 22 79.37 -26.41 76.11
CA ALA A 22 77.98 -26.65 75.72
C ALA A 22 77.38 -25.47 74.91
N GLU A 23 77.72 -24.23 75.27
CA GLU A 23 77.34 -23.03 74.52
C GLU A 23 78.00 -23.03 73.14
N LEU A 24 79.30 -23.31 73.04
CA LEU A 24 80.01 -23.42 71.77
C LEU A 24 79.47 -24.55 70.90
N ALA A 25 79.16 -25.71 71.49
CA ALA A 25 78.55 -26.84 70.79
C ALA A 25 77.12 -26.50 70.30
N SER A 26 76.34 -25.78 71.10
CA SER A 26 75.00 -25.33 70.72
C SER A 26 75.05 -24.29 69.61
N ILE A 27 75.97 -23.31 69.68
CA ILE A 27 76.19 -22.32 68.62
C ILE A 27 76.65 -23.01 67.33
N GLN A 28 77.56 -24.00 67.42
CA GLN A 28 77.97 -24.80 66.25
C GLN A 28 76.81 -25.61 65.66
N SER A 29 75.94 -26.19 66.51
CA SER A 29 74.75 -26.90 66.05
C SER A 29 73.77 -25.94 65.34
N TYR A 30 73.52 -24.76 65.90
CA TYR A 30 72.67 -23.74 65.24
C TYR A 30 73.30 -23.18 63.97
N ALA A 31 74.63 -23.05 63.93
CA ALA A 31 75.34 -22.63 62.73
C ALA A 31 75.26 -23.69 61.62
N ALA A 32 75.37 -24.97 61.97
CA ALA A 32 75.21 -26.09 61.04
C ALA A 32 73.76 -26.23 60.54
N GLU A 33 72.77 -26.08 61.42
CA GLU A 33 71.35 -26.07 61.04
C GLU A 33 70.96 -24.81 60.25
N GLY A 34 71.79 -23.76 60.31
CA GLY A 34 71.60 -22.50 59.58
C GLY A 34 71.62 -22.70 58.06
N ASP A 35 72.45 -23.61 57.56
CA ASP A 35 72.51 -23.94 56.13
C ASP A 35 71.21 -24.64 55.66
N ASN A 36 70.66 -25.55 56.47
CA ASN A 36 69.36 -26.19 56.21
C ASN A 36 68.20 -25.16 56.23
N LEU A 37 68.22 -24.21 57.17
CA LEU A 37 67.25 -23.12 57.25
C LEU A 37 67.36 -22.16 56.06
N MET A 38 68.59 -21.90 55.59
CA MET A 38 68.85 -21.10 54.39
C MET A 38 68.35 -21.79 53.12
N GLU A 39 68.50 -23.11 53.00
CA GLU A 39 67.94 -23.89 51.89
C GLU A 39 66.41 -23.86 51.90
N LEU A 40 65.79 -24.06 53.07
CA LEU A 40 64.33 -23.95 53.23
C LEU A 40 63.83 -22.54 52.88
N LEU A 41 64.52 -21.50 53.34
CA LEU A 41 64.22 -20.11 52.95
C LEU A 41 64.37 -19.88 51.44
N GLY A 42 65.33 -20.56 50.81
CA GLY A 42 65.48 -20.58 49.36
C GLY A 42 64.26 -21.18 48.66
N GLN A 43 63.83 -22.36 49.11
CA GLN A 43 62.65 -23.05 48.56
C GLN A 43 61.35 -22.26 48.80
N ILE A 44 61.20 -21.62 49.96
CA ILE A 44 60.05 -20.75 50.24
C ILE A 44 60.03 -19.56 49.29
N LYS A 45 61.18 -18.91 49.05
CA LYS A 45 61.29 -17.82 48.07
C LYS A 45 60.99 -18.29 46.65
N GLU A 46 61.39 -19.51 46.31
CA GLU A 46 61.11 -20.09 45.01
C GLU A 46 59.61 -20.35 44.82
N CYS A 47 58.95 -20.92 45.83
CA CYS A 47 57.50 -21.05 45.91
C CYS A 47 56.78 -19.70 45.84
N ASP A 48 57.26 -18.68 46.54
CA ASP A 48 56.72 -17.31 46.47
C ASP A 48 56.85 -16.75 45.05
N SER A 49 57.96 -17.02 44.35
CA SER A 49 58.11 -16.58 42.95
C SER A 49 57.13 -17.30 42.01
N VAL A 50 56.86 -18.59 42.24
CA VAL A 50 55.88 -19.36 41.47
C VAL A 50 54.47 -18.85 41.74
N LEU A 51 54.13 -18.57 43.01
CA LEU A 51 52.85 -17.98 43.39
C LEU A 51 52.66 -16.59 42.79
N ALA A 52 53.69 -15.75 42.80
CA ALA A 52 53.67 -14.44 42.14
C ALA A 52 53.42 -14.56 40.63
N GLY A 53 54.06 -15.54 39.96
CA GLY A 53 53.80 -15.82 38.55
C GLY A 53 52.37 -16.31 38.28
N MET A 54 51.81 -17.13 39.17
CA MET A 54 50.40 -17.54 39.08
C MET A 54 49.44 -16.37 39.30
N GLU A 55 49.75 -15.47 40.25
CA GLU A 55 48.96 -14.28 40.53
C GLU A 55 48.97 -13.32 39.33
N GLU A 56 50.13 -13.07 38.73
CA GLU A 56 50.25 -12.23 37.52
C GLU A 56 49.45 -12.84 36.35
N ALA A 57 49.58 -14.15 36.12
CA ALA A 57 48.83 -14.83 35.07
C ALA A 57 47.31 -14.75 35.30
N LEU A 58 46.85 -15.03 36.53
CA LEU A 58 45.43 -14.96 36.89
C LEU A 58 44.89 -13.52 36.84
N GLY A 59 45.67 -12.54 37.27
CA GLY A 59 45.35 -11.12 37.14
C GLY A 59 45.23 -10.68 35.68
N GLY A 60 46.12 -11.18 34.83
CA GLY A 60 46.04 -11.02 33.37
C GLY A 60 44.76 -11.62 32.79
N PHE A 61 44.42 -12.85 33.16
CA PHE A 61 43.17 -13.49 32.73
C PHE A 61 41.93 -12.75 33.21
N GLN A 62 41.91 -12.29 34.46
CA GLN A 62 40.80 -11.49 35.01
C GLN A 62 40.63 -10.18 34.25
N SER A 63 41.73 -9.47 33.98
CA SER A 63 41.71 -8.21 33.23
C SER A 63 41.20 -8.42 31.81
N ASN A 64 41.70 -9.46 31.12
CA ASN A 64 41.28 -9.81 29.77
C ASN A 64 39.79 -10.21 29.73
N LEU A 65 39.32 -11.01 30.69
CA LEU A 65 37.89 -11.35 30.80
C LEU A 65 37.03 -10.12 31.09
N GLY A 66 37.53 -9.19 31.90
CA GLY A 66 36.89 -7.90 32.15
C GLY A 66 36.75 -7.09 30.86
N ALA A 67 37.84 -6.91 30.12
CA ALA A 67 37.85 -6.20 28.85
C ALA A 67 36.90 -6.84 27.83
N ILE A 68 37.01 -8.15 27.61
CA ILE A 68 36.13 -8.89 26.69
C ILE A 68 34.66 -8.76 27.11
N SER A 69 34.35 -8.87 28.41
CA SER A 69 32.98 -8.73 28.90
C SER A 69 32.41 -7.32 28.64
N THR A 70 33.23 -6.28 28.80
CA THR A 70 32.81 -4.91 28.48
C THR A 70 32.61 -4.69 26.98
N GLU A 71 33.46 -5.29 26.15
CA GLU A 71 33.33 -5.23 24.69
C GLU A 71 32.09 -5.97 24.21
N ILE A 72 31.82 -7.18 24.73
CA ILE A 72 30.59 -7.93 24.44
C ILE A 72 29.36 -7.11 24.85
N ARG A 73 29.38 -6.48 26.03
CA ARG A 73 28.27 -5.63 26.48
C ARG A 73 28.08 -4.44 25.54
N SER A 74 29.16 -3.79 25.11
CA SER A 74 29.10 -2.68 24.16
C SER A 74 28.52 -3.11 22.81
N LEU A 75 28.98 -4.24 22.26
CA LEU A 75 28.46 -4.81 21.01
C LEU A 75 26.98 -5.20 21.14
N GLN A 76 26.56 -5.75 22.27
CA GLN A 76 25.15 -6.06 22.53
C GLN A 76 24.30 -4.79 22.55
N GLU A 77 24.75 -3.73 23.24
CA GLU A 77 24.04 -2.46 23.30
C GLU A 77 23.95 -1.80 21.91
N GLN A 78 25.03 -1.83 21.13
CA GLN A 78 25.04 -1.36 19.74
C GLN A 78 24.08 -2.17 18.86
N SER A 79 24.07 -3.50 18.98
CA SER A 79 23.19 -4.39 18.22
C SER A 79 21.71 -4.12 18.51
N VAL A 80 21.36 -3.91 19.79
CA VAL A 80 19.99 -3.54 20.19
C VAL A 80 19.63 -2.16 19.65
N SER A 81 20.52 -1.17 19.77
CA SER A 81 20.33 0.18 19.22
C SER A 81 20.08 0.17 17.72
N LEU A 82 20.90 -0.57 16.97
CA LEU A 82 20.73 -0.74 15.52
C LEU A 82 19.41 -1.45 15.18
N SER A 83 19.03 -2.46 15.94
CA SER A 83 17.76 -3.17 15.76
C SER A 83 16.56 -2.24 15.94
N VAL A 84 16.58 -1.35 16.94
CA VAL A 84 15.54 -0.35 17.16
C VAL A 84 15.51 0.67 16.01
N LYS A 85 16.67 1.19 15.60
CA LYS A 85 16.77 2.12 14.46
C LYS A 85 16.21 1.51 13.18
N LEU A 86 16.51 0.25 12.91
CA LEU A 86 16.02 -0.48 11.74
C LEU A 86 14.50 -0.64 11.81
N LYS A 87 13.94 -1.05 12.95
CA LYS A 87 12.48 -1.16 13.14
C LYS A 87 11.78 0.18 12.92
N ASN A 88 12.31 1.26 13.48
CA ASN A 88 11.76 2.60 13.30
C ASN A 88 11.83 3.02 11.83
N ARG A 89 12.94 2.74 11.13
CA ARG A 89 13.08 3.06 9.71
C ARG A 89 12.10 2.28 8.84
N LYS A 90 11.92 0.98 9.08
CA LYS A 90 10.93 0.16 8.37
C LYS A 90 9.50 0.63 8.61
N ALA A 91 9.18 1.00 9.85
CA ALA A 91 7.85 1.53 10.17
C ALA A 91 7.59 2.88 9.49
N ALA A 92 8.60 3.76 9.43
CA ALA A 92 8.50 5.02 8.70
C ALA A 92 8.41 4.79 7.18
N GLU A 93 9.22 3.90 6.62
CA GLU A 93 9.21 3.51 5.21
C GLU A 93 7.84 2.96 4.78
N ALA A 94 7.22 2.09 5.58
CA ALA A 94 5.89 1.56 5.27
C ALA A 94 4.83 2.68 5.20
N LYS A 95 4.81 3.59 6.19
CA LYS A 95 3.85 4.71 6.23
C LYS A 95 4.08 5.72 5.11
N LEU A 96 5.35 6.03 4.82
CA LEU A 96 5.69 6.95 3.73
C LEU A 96 5.43 6.30 2.36
N GLY A 97 5.66 5.00 2.23
CA GLY A 97 5.37 4.23 1.01
C GLY A 97 3.89 4.25 0.67
N GLU A 98 3.03 3.94 1.64
CA GLU A 98 1.57 4.01 1.48
C GLU A 98 1.13 5.41 1.03
N LEU A 99 1.64 6.45 1.70
CA LEU A 99 1.35 7.84 1.34
C LEU A 99 1.82 8.19 -0.08
N VAL A 100 3.02 7.75 -0.47
CA VAL A 100 3.57 8.01 -1.81
C VAL A 100 2.77 7.28 -2.87
N GLU A 101 2.35 6.04 -2.64
CA GLU A 101 1.49 5.30 -3.57
C GLU A 101 0.13 5.97 -3.77
N GLU A 102 -0.45 6.55 -2.72
CA GLU A 102 -1.72 7.26 -2.79
C GLU A 102 -1.63 8.62 -3.49
N ILE A 103 -0.49 9.31 -3.40
CA ILE A 103 -0.28 10.62 -4.05
C ILE A 103 0.27 10.48 -5.46
N ALA A 104 1.15 9.50 -5.70
CA ALA A 104 1.88 9.40 -6.95
C ALA A 104 0.92 9.21 -8.13
N LEU A 105 1.15 9.98 -9.19
CA LEU A 105 0.46 9.85 -10.46
C LEU A 105 1.41 9.17 -11.46
N PRO A 106 1.21 7.87 -11.77
CA PRO A 106 1.96 7.23 -12.83
C PRO A 106 1.70 7.94 -14.16
N PRO A 107 2.72 8.17 -15.00
CA PRO A 107 2.54 8.80 -16.31
C PRO A 107 1.61 7.99 -17.21
N GLU A 108 1.65 6.66 -17.10
CA GLU A 108 0.74 5.75 -17.80
C GLU A 108 -0.74 6.05 -17.52
N LEU A 109 -1.07 6.43 -16.27
CA LEU A 109 -2.44 6.81 -15.91
C LEU A 109 -2.86 8.13 -16.57
N ILE A 110 -1.92 9.06 -16.70
CA ILE A 110 -2.17 10.36 -17.35
C ILE A 110 -2.43 10.13 -18.84
N ASP A 111 -1.56 9.37 -19.49
CA ASP A 111 -1.69 9.05 -20.92
C ASP A 111 -2.98 8.27 -21.20
N GLU A 112 -3.35 7.32 -20.33
CA GLU A 112 -4.61 6.59 -20.49
C GLU A 112 -5.84 7.52 -20.37
N ILE A 113 -5.79 8.49 -19.45
CA ILE A 113 -6.90 9.44 -19.29
C ILE A 113 -7.00 10.42 -20.46
N LEU A 114 -5.86 10.85 -21.01
CA LEU A 114 -5.80 11.82 -22.09
C LEU A 114 -6.08 11.18 -23.47
N ASP A 115 -5.44 10.06 -23.78
CA ASP A 115 -5.37 9.54 -25.15
C ASP A 115 -6.11 8.20 -25.35
N ALA A 116 -6.25 7.34 -24.34
CA ALA A 116 -6.82 5.99 -24.55
C ALA A 116 -8.33 5.96 -24.81
N GLU A 117 -8.82 5.01 -25.60
CA GLU A 117 -10.26 4.89 -25.90
C GLU A 117 -11.10 4.68 -24.62
N VAL A 118 -12.31 5.27 -24.60
CA VAL A 118 -13.27 5.15 -23.48
C VAL A 118 -13.89 3.75 -23.48
N GLY A 119 -13.15 2.78 -22.95
CA GLY A 119 -13.51 1.37 -22.80
C GLY A 119 -13.46 0.89 -21.34
N ASP A 120 -13.27 -0.42 -21.16
CA ASP A 120 -13.22 -1.04 -19.82
C ASP A 120 -11.91 -0.69 -19.08
N SER A 121 -10.77 -0.58 -19.76
CA SER A 121 -9.51 -0.15 -19.13
C SER A 121 -9.59 1.29 -18.58
N TYR A 122 -10.30 2.16 -19.29
CA TYR A 122 -10.57 3.53 -18.86
C TYR A 122 -11.39 3.58 -17.55
N VAL A 123 -12.26 2.59 -17.29
CA VAL A 123 -12.99 2.48 -16.03
C VAL A 123 -12.04 2.23 -14.86
N ASP A 124 -11.02 1.40 -15.05
CA ASP A 124 -10.02 1.12 -14.02
C ASP A 124 -9.11 2.33 -13.78
N ALA A 125 -8.70 3.02 -14.85
CA ALA A 125 -8.00 4.30 -14.77
C ALA A 125 -8.81 5.34 -13.98
N LEU A 126 -10.11 5.51 -14.29
CA LEU A 126 -11.01 6.40 -13.55
C LEU A 126 -11.20 6.00 -12.09
N GLN A 127 -11.25 4.70 -11.78
CA GLN A 127 -11.31 4.24 -10.39
C GLN A 127 -10.07 4.63 -9.61
N SER A 128 -8.89 4.49 -10.21
CA SER A 128 -7.64 4.92 -9.58
C SER A 128 -7.61 6.44 -9.39
N LEU A 129 -8.08 7.23 -10.38
CA LEU A 129 -8.17 8.68 -10.26
C LEU A 129 -9.16 9.10 -9.16
N ALA A 130 -10.34 8.46 -9.09
CA ALA A 130 -11.35 8.74 -8.08
C ALA A 130 -10.81 8.50 -6.67
N LYS A 131 -10.10 7.38 -6.44
CA LYS A 131 -9.45 7.08 -5.16
C LYS A 131 -8.45 8.17 -4.77
N LYS A 132 -7.64 8.66 -5.72
CA LYS A 132 -6.66 9.74 -5.48
C LYS A 132 -7.33 11.08 -5.17
N LEU A 133 -8.40 11.42 -5.89
CA LEU A 133 -9.19 12.63 -5.62
C LEU A 133 -9.89 12.58 -4.24
N ASP A 134 -10.46 11.43 -3.90
CA ASP A 134 -11.10 11.20 -2.60
C ASP A 134 -10.04 11.24 -1.47
N PHE A 135 -8.84 10.71 -1.70
CA PHE A 135 -7.74 10.78 -0.76
C PHE A 135 -7.27 12.22 -0.52
N VAL A 136 -7.02 13.02 -1.56
CA VAL A 136 -6.58 14.42 -1.39
C VAL A 136 -7.66 15.26 -0.70
N SER A 137 -8.94 15.04 -1.02
CA SER A 137 -10.05 15.73 -0.36
C SER A 137 -10.30 15.25 1.09
N GLY A 138 -10.04 13.97 1.36
CA GLY A 138 -10.16 13.33 2.68
C GLY A 138 -8.98 13.62 3.61
N SER A 139 -7.76 13.66 3.08
CA SER A 139 -6.51 13.98 3.79
C SER A 139 -6.57 15.35 4.46
N ARG A 140 -7.28 16.30 3.83
CA ARG A 140 -7.59 17.62 4.42
C ARG A 140 -8.40 17.55 5.71
N LYS A 141 -9.24 16.51 5.87
CA LYS A 141 -10.10 16.31 7.05
C LYS A 141 -9.42 15.48 8.13
N THR A 142 -8.59 14.51 7.74
CA THR A 142 -7.93 13.60 8.69
C THR A 142 -6.69 14.23 9.31
N ASP A 143 -5.80 14.83 8.50
CA ASP A 143 -4.53 15.36 8.98
C ASP A 143 -4.15 16.70 8.31
N PRO A 144 -4.35 17.84 8.99
CA PRO A 144 -4.07 19.16 8.40
C PRO A 144 -2.58 19.39 8.10
N ARG A 145 -1.67 18.63 8.72
CA ARG A 145 -0.23 18.69 8.45
C ARG A 145 0.16 17.98 7.15
N LEU A 146 -0.51 16.89 6.82
CA LEU A 146 -0.34 16.20 5.54
C LEU A 146 -0.91 17.04 4.39
N ALA A 147 -2.04 17.68 4.62
CA ALA A 147 -2.65 18.59 3.65
C ALA A 147 -1.84 19.88 3.39
N GLN A 148 -0.87 20.22 4.23
CA GLN A 148 0.06 21.34 4.05
C GLN A 148 1.44 20.89 3.54
N ALA A 149 1.63 19.61 3.23
CA ALA A 149 2.88 19.13 2.67
C ALA A 149 3.06 19.67 1.25
N ALA A 150 4.26 20.14 0.90
CA ALA A 150 4.57 20.69 -0.42
C ALA A 150 4.21 19.73 -1.57
N ALA A 151 4.39 18.41 -1.38
CA ALA A 151 4.02 17.40 -2.36
C ALA A 151 2.51 17.35 -2.67
N MET A 152 1.66 17.70 -1.69
CA MET A 152 0.21 17.79 -1.92
C MET A 152 -0.15 19.05 -2.70
N ASP A 153 0.50 20.16 -2.41
CA ASP A 153 0.29 21.42 -3.12
C ASP A 153 0.72 21.31 -4.59
N ASP A 154 1.77 20.55 -4.90
CA ASP A 154 2.21 20.30 -6.27
C ASP A 154 1.30 19.34 -7.05
N VAL A 155 0.81 18.27 -6.40
CA VAL A 155 0.00 17.24 -7.08
C VAL A 155 -1.46 17.66 -7.24
N ARG A 156 -1.97 18.52 -6.36
CA ARG A 156 -3.35 19.00 -6.40
C ARG A 156 -3.76 19.68 -7.72
N PRO A 157 -3.01 20.65 -8.28
CA PRO A 157 -3.38 21.26 -9.55
C PRO A 157 -3.35 20.25 -10.70
N GLU A 158 -2.42 19.29 -10.70
CA GLU A 158 -2.35 18.24 -11.72
C GLU A 158 -3.55 17.28 -11.64
N LEU A 159 -3.95 16.87 -10.43
CA LEU A 159 -5.15 16.07 -10.20
C LEU A 159 -6.43 16.79 -10.63
N GLU A 160 -6.55 18.09 -10.32
CA GLU A 160 -7.70 18.90 -10.73
C GLU A 160 -7.77 19.06 -12.25
N GLN A 161 -6.63 19.28 -12.91
CA GLN A 161 -6.55 19.32 -14.38
C GLN A 161 -6.99 17.98 -14.99
N LEU A 162 -6.49 16.86 -14.45
CA LEU A 162 -6.82 15.53 -14.90
C LEU A 162 -8.31 15.22 -14.68
N ARG A 163 -8.89 15.67 -13.56
CA ARG A 163 -10.34 15.59 -13.30
C ARG A 163 -11.14 16.34 -14.35
N VAL A 164 -10.77 17.59 -14.66
CA VAL A 164 -11.48 18.41 -15.65
C VAL A 164 -11.43 17.76 -17.03
N ARG A 165 -10.26 17.26 -17.44
CA ARG A 165 -10.09 16.54 -18.71
C ARG A 165 -10.92 15.26 -18.77
N ALA A 166 -10.89 14.44 -17.71
CA ALA A 166 -11.69 13.22 -17.62
C ALA A 166 -13.19 13.51 -17.70
N VAL A 167 -13.67 14.54 -16.99
CA VAL A 167 -15.08 14.95 -17.02
C VAL A 167 -15.51 15.42 -18.41
N GLN A 168 -14.70 16.23 -19.09
CA GLN A 168 -14.97 16.66 -20.47
C GLN A 168 -15.08 15.48 -21.42
N ARG A 169 -14.13 14.55 -21.35
CA ARG A 169 -14.09 13.38 -22.22
C ARG A 169 -15.28 12.44 -22.02
N LEU A 170 -15.64 12.21 -20.75
CA LEU A 170 -16.84 11.43 -20.39
C LEU A 170 -18.12 12.12 -20.88
N ARG A 171 -18.21 13.44 -20.74
CA ARG A 171 -19.34 14.22 -21.27
C ARG A 171 -19.45 14.06 -22.77
N ASP A 172 -18.37 14.27 -23.52
CA ASP A 172 -18.38 14.19 -24.99
C ASP A 172 -18.74 12.78 -25.47
N PHE A 173 -18.22 11.75 -24.79
CA PHE A 173 -18.57 10.36 -25.06
C PHE A 173 -20.07 10.10 -24.84
N LEU A 174 -20.62 10.51 -23.69
CA LEU A 174 -22.04 10.30 -23.36
C LEU A 174 -22.96 11.09 -24.29
N LEU A 175 -22.65 12.37 -24.57
CA LEU A 175 -23.38 13.19 -25.52
C LEU A 175 -23.35 12.58 -26.93
N GLY A 176 -22.20 12.05 -27.36
CA GLY A 176 -22.05 11.32 -28.61
C GLY A 176 -22.94 10.08 -28.68
N LYS A 177 -23.02 9.30 -27.59
CA LYS A 177 -23.96 8.15 -27.50
C LYS A 177 -25.42 8.60 -27.49
N PHE A 178 -25.73 9.71 -26.82
CA PHE A 178 -27.10 10.24 -26.81
C PHE A 178 -27.51 10.82 -28.16
N ALA A 179 -26.61 11.42 -28.92
CA ALA A 179 -26.87 11.85 -30.29
C ALA A 179 -27.20 10.67 -31.22
N GLN A 180 -26.66 9.47 -30.96
CA GLN A 180 -27.01 8.27 -31.71
C GLN A 180 -28.46 7.83 -31.47
N LEU A 181 -29.07 8.16 -30.32
CA LEU A 181 -30.50 7.90 -30.04
C LEU A 181 -31.43 8.73 -30.94
N LYS A 182 -30.96 9.86 -31.46
CA LYS A 182 -31.74 10.72 -32.37
C LYS A 182 -31.85 10.16 -33.80
N ARG A 183 -31.10 9.11 -34.14
CA ARG A 183 -31.11 8.56 -35.51
C ARG A 183 -32.38 7.74 -35.75
N PRO A 184 -33.11 7.98 -36.85
CA PRO A 184 -34.26 7.15 -37.20
C PRO A 184 -33.79 5.70 -37.47
N ASN A 185 -34.58 4.72 -37.06
CA ASN A 185 -34.33 3.26 -37.15
C ASN A 185 -33.33 2.63 -36.15
N THR A 186 -32.94 3.31 -35.06
CA THR A 186 -32.18 2.64 -33.98
C THR A 186 -33.10 1.88 -33.02
N ASN A 187 -32.75 0.64 -32.69
CA ASN A 187 -33.39 -0.10 -31.60
C ASN A 187 -33.01 0.55 -30.26
N ILE A 188 -33.92 1.37 -29.75
CA ILE A 188 -33.76 2.14 -28.51
C ILE A 188 -33.45 1.21 -27.32
N GLN A 189 -34.02 -0.01 -27.30
CA GLN A 189 -33.80 -1.02 -26.26
C GLN A 189 -32.33 -1.50 -26.21
N ILE A 190 -31.74 -1.77 -27.38
CA ILE A 190 -30.34 -2.24 -27.48
C ILE A 190 -29.38 -1.13 -27.06
N LEU A 191 -29.65 0.12 -27.44
CA LEU A 191 -28.80 1.25 -27.06
C LEU A 191 -28.90 1.57 -25.57
N GLN A 192 -30.08 1.42 -24.96
CA GLN A 192 -30.28 1.54 -23.51
C GLN A 192 -29.54 0.45 -22.73
N GLN A 193 -29.54 -0.80 -23.20
CA GLN A 193 -28.72 -1.89 -22.62
C GLN A 193 -27.22 -1.58 -22.69
N MET A 194 -26.76 -0.95 -23.77
CA MET A 194 -25.36 -0.52 -23.88
C MET A 194 -25.03 0.65 -22.93
N LEU A 195 -25.98 1.56 -22.67
CA LEU A 195 -25.81 2.64 -21.69
C LEU A 195 -25.72 2.16 -20.25
N LEU A 196 -26.35 1.03 -19.92
CA LEU A 196 -26.26 0.41 -18.58
C LEU A 196 -24.83 -0.02 -18.22
N LYS A 197 -24.00 -0.38 -19.21
CA LYS A 197 -22.57 -0.69 -18.99
C LYS A 197 -21.78 0.52 -18.49
N PHE A 198 -22.23 1.72 -18.83
CA PHE A 198 -21.59 2.99 -18.45
C PHE A 198 -22.09 3.56 -17.12
N ARG A 199 -22.72 2.73 -16.27
CA ARG A 199 -23.18 3.14 -14.93
C ARG A 199 -22.05 3.75 -14.08
N TYR A 200 -20.83 3.25 -14.24
CA TYR A 200 -19.67 3.77 -13.50
C TYR A 200 -19.36 5.23 -13.91
N PHE A 201 -19.38 5.55 -15.20
CA PHE A 201 -19.15 6.91 -15.71
C PHE A 201 -20.18 7.91 -15.15
N GLY A 202 -21.45 7.51 -15.06
CA GLY A 202 -22.49 8.35 -14.45
C GLY A 202 -22.25 8.60 -12.95
N ASN A 203 -21.79 7.59 -12.20
CA ASN A 203 -21.46 7.76 -10.77
C ASN A 203 -20.20 8.62 -10.57
N PHE A 204 -19.19 8.47 -11.43
CA PHE A 204 -17.99 9.28 -11.41
C PHE A 204 -18.33 10.76 -11.68
N LEU A 205 -19.11 11.04 -12.74
CA LEU A 205 -19.59 12.39 -13.04
C LEU A 205 -20.41 12.97 -11.89
N ARG A 206 -21.26 12.17 -11.23
CA ARG A 206 -22.04 12.66 -10.08
C ARG A 206 -21.17 13.05 -8.88
N ARG A 207 -20.03 12.38 -8.67
CA ARG A 207 -19.13 12.66 -7.53
C ARG A 207 -18.13 13.77 -7.81
N HIS A 208 -17.60 13.82 -9.04
CA HIS A 208 -16.48 14.68 -9.40
C HIS A 208 -16.81 15.74 -10.47
N GLY A 209 -17.89 15.55 -11.23
CA GLY A 209 -18.36 16.43 -12.30
C GLY A 209 -19.60 17.21 -11.87
N GLY A 210 -19.44 18.16 -10.94
CA GLY A 210 -20.52 18.95 -10.33
C GLY A 210 -21.62 19.39 -11.32
N GLU A 211 -21.37 20.44 -12.10
CA GLU A 211 -22.35 20.97 -13.09
C GLU A 211 -22.44 20.13 -14.38
N SER A 212 -21.43 19.31 -14.68
CA SER A 212 -21.43 18.49 -15.91
C SER A 212 -22.41 17.32 -15.84
N TYR A 213 -22.66 16.76 -14.64
CA TYR A 213 -23.63 15.69 -14.46
C TYR A 213 -25.09 16.10 -14.76
N PRO A 214 -25.65 17.18 -14.17
CA PRO A 214 -27.03 17.58 -14.45
C PRO A 214 -27.22 17.94 -15.92
N GLU A 215 -26.24 18.56 -16.57
CA GLU A 215 -26.28 18.89 -18.00
C GLU A 215 -26.41 17.63 -18.87
N VAL A 216 -25.62 16.59 -18.59
CA VAL A 216 -25.68 15.30 -19.31
C VAL A 216 -27.04 14.61 -19.09
N VAL A 217 -27.58 14.68 -17.87
CA VAL A 217 -28.92 14.13 -17.57
C VAL A 217 -30.02 14.91 -18.29
N GLU A 218 -29.97 16.24 -18.26
CA GLU A 218 -30.94 17.10 -18.95
C GLU A 218 -30.92 16.87 -20.47
N PHE A 219 -29.73 16.74 -21.07
CA PHE A 219 -29.58 16.43 -22.48
C PHE A 219 -30.17 15.05 -22.82
N TYR A 220 -29.98 14.05 -21.96
CA TYR A 220 -30.59 12.73 -22.12
C TYR A 220 -32.11 12.80 -22.05
N VAL A 221 -32.66 13.48 -21.03
CA VAL A 221 -34.12 13.64 -20.85
C VAL A 221 -34.73 14.35 -22.04
N SER A 222 -34.16 15.49 -22.47
CA SER A 222 -34.63 16.25 -23.63
C SER A 222 -34.60 15.40 -24.92
N THR A 223 -33.53 14.64 -25.12
CA THR A 223 -33.39 13.75 -26.29
C THR A 223 -34.41 12.63 -26.27
N MET A 224 -34.58 11.94 -25.14
CA MET A 224 -35.54 10.85 -25.00
C MET A 224 -36.99 11.33 -25.11
N SER A 225 -37.33 12.47 -24.49
CA SER A 225 -38.65 13.09 -24.63
C SER A 225 -38.96 13.37 -26.10
N GLY A 226 -38.02 13.97 -26.84
CA GLY A 226 -38.20 14.23 -28.28
C GLY A 226 -38.41 12.96 -29.11
N VAL A 227 -37.59 11.92 -28.88
CA VAL A 227 -37.71 10.63 -29.59
C VAL A 227 -39.03 9.93 -29.27
N LEU A 228 -39.44 9.89 -28.00
CA LEU A 228 -40.70 9.28 -27.59
C LEU A 228 -41.90 10.03 -28.17
N THR A 229 -41.91 11.36 -28.10
CA THR A 229 -42.98 12.16 -28.71
C THR A 229 -43.08 11.92 -30.21
N GLY A 230 -41.96 11.83 -30.93
CA GLY A 230 -41.95 11.50 -32.37
C GLY A 230 -42.48 10.09 -32.67
N ASN A 231 -42.10 9.09 -31.88
CA ASN A 231 -42.63 7.73 -32.01
C ASN A 231 -44.14 7.68 -31.74
N PHE A 232 -44.61 8.36 -30.68
CA PHE A 232 -46.04 8.43 -30.37
C PHE A 232 -46.84 9.19 -31.42
N GLN A 233 -46.30 10.29 -31.99
CA GLN A 233 -46.93 11.00 -33.09
C GLN A 233 -47.06 10.10 -34.33
N THR A 234 -45.98 9.41 -34.71
CA THR A 234 -46.00 8.46 -35.83
C THR A 234 -47.01 7.33 -35.60
N TYR A 235 -47.12 6.83 -34.37
CA TYR A 235 -48.12 5.82 -33.99
C TYR A 235 -49.55 6.35 -34.07
N ILE A 236 -49.79 7.57 -33.59
CA ILE A 236 -51.09 8.24 -33.68
C ILE A 236 -51.47 8.46 -35.15
N ASP A 237 -50.54 8.93 -35.98
CA ASP A 237 -50.78 9.15 -37.42
C ASP A 237 -51.10 7.83 -38.14
N ALA A 238 -50.38 6.75 -37.81
CA ALA A 238 -50.67 5.42 -38.35
C ALA A 238 -52.05 4.90 -37.93
N LEU A 239 -52.46 5.10 -36.67
CA LEU A 239 -53.79 4.74 -36.18
C LEU A 239 -54.89 5.58 -36.83
N LEU A 240 -54.64 6.87 -37.04
CA LEU A 240 -55.57 7.77 -37.72
C LEU A 240 -55.72 7.39 -39.21
N ALA A 241 -54.63 7.03 -39.88
CA ALA A 241 -54.67 6.51 -41.24
C ALA A 241 -55.48 5.21 -41.35
N LEU A 242 -55.28 4.26 -40.42
CA LEU A 242 -56.08 3.02 -40.32
C LEU A 242 -57.56 3.29 -40.03
N ARG A 243 -57.87 4.32 -39.23
CA ARG A 243 -59.26 4.76 -39.00
C ARG A 243 -59.86 5.38 -40.25
N GLY A 244 -59.11 6.19 -40.98
CA GLY A 244 -59.51 6.77 -42.27
C GLY A 244 -59.77 5.71 -43.34
N GLU A 245 -58.91 4.68 -43.43
CA GLU A 245 -59.12 3.54 -44.32
C GLU A 245 -60.35 2.69 -43.94
N ARG A 246 -60.65 2.54 -42.65
CA ARG A 246 -61.91 1.90 -42.22
C ARG A 246 -63.15 2.71 -42.59
N ILE A 247 -63.10 4.04 -42.48
CA ILE A 247 -64.21 4.91 -42.88
C ILE A 247 -64.39 4.86 -44.40
N ALA A 248 -63.30 4.90 -45.17
CA ALA A 248 -63.33 4.73 -46.63
C ALA A 248 -63.90 3.37 -47.06
N ARG A 249 -63.54 2.27 -46.37
CA ARG A 249 -64.15 0.94 -46.61
C ARG A 249 -65.60 0.83 -46.13
N GLY A 250 -65.99 1.60 -45.12
CA GLY A 250 -67.36 1.68 -44.62
C GLY A 250 -68.28 2.49 -45.53
N GLU A 251 -67.76 3.55 -46.17
CA GLU A 251 -68.51 4.39 -47.12
C GLU A 251 -68.56 3.79 -48.54
N LEU A 252 -67.62 2.91 -48.93
CA LEU A 252 -67.63 2.22 -50.22
C LEU A 252 -68.56 0.98 -50.29
N LEU A 253 -69.38 0.72 -49.27
CA LEU A 253 -70.36 -0.37 -49.29
C LEU A 253 -71.70 0.03 -49.97
N GLY A 254 -71.78 1.22 -50.58
CA GLY A 254 -73.01 1.80 -51.11
C GLY A 254 -72.93 2.45 -52.50
N ALA A 255 -72.01 2.07 -53.38
CA ALA A 255 -72.02 2.52 -54.78
C ALA A 255 -72.05 1.33 -55.76
N PRO A 256 -72.91 1.38 -56.80
CA PRO A 256 -73.18 0.24 -57.67
C PRO A 256 -71.97 -0.15 -58.51
N GLU A 257 -71.84 -1.46 -58.67
CA GLU A 257 -70.75 -2.25 -59.27
C GLU A 257 -70.44 -1.98 -60.77
N ALA A 258 -70.84 -0.84 -61.33
CA ALA A 258 -70.88 -0.62 -62.79
C ALA A 258 -69.71 0.20 -63.38
N GLU A 259 -68.93 0.95 -62.59
CA GLU A 259 -67.87 1.83 -63.14
C GLU A 259 -66.43 1.33 -62.90
N ALA A 260 -66.23 0.28 -62.09
CA ALA A 260 -64.92 -0.21 -61.67
C ALA A 260 -64.11 -0.96 -62.76
N ARG A 261 -64.67 -1.25 -63.94
CA ARG A 261 -63.95 -1.98 -65.01
C ARG A 261 -63.28 -1.11 -66.07
N ARG A 262 -63.47 0.22 -66.09
CA ARG A 262 -62.86 1.09 -67.11
C ARG A 262 -61.59 1.84 -66.69
N ALA A 263 -61.23 1.85 -65.42
CA ALA A 263 -60.05 2.58 -64.93
C ALA A 263 -58.82 1.70 -64.61
N ALA A 264 -58.89 0.38 -64.78
CA ALA A 264 -57.80 -0.56 -64.51
C ALA A 264 -56.84 -0.75 -65.69
N GLY A 265 -56.43 0.35 -66.34
CA GLY A 265 -55.60 0.33 -67.54
C GLY A 265 -54.64 1.50 -67.60
N GLY A 266 -53.68 1.56 -66.69
CA GLY A 266 -52.53 2.48 -66.82
C GLY A 266 -51.92 2.91 -65.49
N GLY A 267 -50.63 2.62 -65.30
CA GLY A 267 -49.83 3.27 -64.28
C GLY A 267 -49.03 2.32 -63.40
N ALA A 268 -47.80 2.07 -63.80
CA ALA A 268 -46.80 1.30 -63.08
C ALA A 268 -46.25 2.04 -61.84
N GLY A 269 -45.65 1.26 -60.92
CA GLY A 269 -44.46 1.68 -60.19
C GLY A 269 -44.61 2.00 -58.70
N GLY A 270 -44.14 1.07 -57.85
CA GLY A 270 -43.44 1.40 -56.60
C GLY A 270 -44.27 1.66 -55.36
N SER A 271 -44.61 0.61 -54.61
CA SER A 271 -44.81 0.70 -53.14
C SER A 271 -44.79 -0.72 -52.54
N GLY A 272 -43.58 -1.22 -52.28
CA GLY A 272 -43.36 -2.59 -51.81
C GLY A 272 -42.38 -2.69 -50.64
N ALA A 273 -42.24 -1.64 -49.82
CA ALA A 273 -41.25 -1.61 -48.73
C ALA A 273 -41.85 -1.47 -47.31
N ALA A 274 -43.13 -1.08 -47.17
CA ALA A 274 -43.74 -0.89 -45.86
C ALA A 274 -44.34 -2.18 -45.25
N GLY A 275 -44.75 -3.14 -46.08
CA GLY A 275 -45.35 -4.41 -45.62
C GLY A 275 -44.36 -5.38 -44.98
N ASP A 276 -43.09 -5.34 -45.39
CA ASP A 276 -42.07 -6.31 -44.96
C ASP A 276 -41.53 -6.08 -43.54
N LEU A 277 -41.73 -4.87 -42.99
CA LEU A 277 -41.30 -4.55 -41.62
C LEU A 277 -42.26 -5.09 -40.57
N PHE A 278 -43.56 -5.21 -40.89
CA PHE A 278 -44.57 -5.66 -39.94
C PHE A 278 -44.54 -7.18 -39.74
N GLY A 279 -44.27 -7.96 -40.80
CA GLY A 279 -44.15 -9.42 -40.71
C GLY A 279 -42.93 -9.91 -39.90
N LYS A 280 -41.84 -9.13 -39.89
CA LYS A 280 -40.60 -9.47 -39.14
C LYS A 280 -40.70 -9.18 -37.64
N LEU A 281 -41.57 -8.24 -37.22
CA LEU A 281 -41.82 -7.95 -35.81
C LEU A 281 -42.70 -9.02 -35.14
N THR A 282 -43.63 -9.60 -35.90
CA THR A 282 -44.49 -10.68 -35.38
C THR A 282 -43.77 -12.03 -35.28
N SER A 283 -42.76 -12.31 -36.11
CA SER A 283 -41.99 -13.55 -36.01
C SER A 283 -40.94 -13.54 -34.89
N ALA A 284 -40.54 -12.36 -34.40
CA ALA A 284 -39.52 -12.22 -33.35
C ALA A 284 -40.09 -12.23 -31.92
N LEU A 285 -41.41 -12.12 -31.76
CA LEU A 285 -42.09 -12.18 -30.45
C LEU A 285 -42.79 -13.53 -30.18
N GLY A 286 -42.71 -14.48 -31.12
CA GLY A 286 -43.27 -15.82 -31.01
C GLY A 286 -42.19 -16.87 -31.23
N GLY A 287 -41.33 -17.06 -30.24
CA GLY A 287 -40.27 -18.07 -30.20
C GLY A 287 -39.68 -18.17 -28.80
#